data_AF-A0A9X9PWR8-F1
#
_entry.id   AF-A0A9X9PWR8-F1
#
_cell.length_a   1.000
_cell.length_b   1.000
_cell.length_c   1.000
_cell.angle_alpha   90.00
_cell.angle_beta   90.00
_cell.angle_gamma   90.00
#
_symmetry.space_group_name_H-M   'P 1'
#
loop_
_entity.id
_entity.type
_entity.pdbx_description
1 polymer ?
#
loop_
_entity_poly.entity_id
_entity_poly.type
_entity_poly.pdbx_seq_one_letter_code
_entity_poly.pdbx_strand_id
1 'polypeptide(L)'
;MEPTFARSVFPCFDEPALKATFNVTIIHDPSYVALSNMPKLGQSVRRDVNGSAWTVTTFSTTPHMPTYLVALAVCDYAYVDRTERGKEIRIWARKDAIKNGNADFALNITGPIYSFLEDLFNISYPLPKTDIIALPTFDNSAMENWGLLIFDESLLLMQPNDQVTDKKAVISSILSHEIGHQWFGNLVTMNWWNDVWLKEGFASYFEFGVINYFNPKFPRNEIFFSNILHNVLSEDHALVSRAVSLKVENFTETSEINELFDLFTYNKGASLARMLSSFLNENLFIRALKSYLKTFSYSNAEQDDLWRHFQMVVDDQNKTLLPATVKSIMDSWTHQSGFPVVTLNVSTGTIKQEPFYLGKVKNETLLTHNDTWIVPILWIKNGITQSLVWLDKSSKIFPEMQVSASNHDWVILNLNMTGYYRVNYDQLGWKKLNQQLEKDPKAIPVIHRLQVIDDAFTLSKNNYIEIETALDLTKYLAEEDEIIVWYAVLVNLVTKDLVFDVNSYDMYPLLKVISFFVMWF
;
A
#
# COMPACT_ATOMS: atom_id res chain seq x y z
N MET A 1 -2.45 8.86 19.83
CA MET A 1 -1.25 9.51 20.42
C MET A 1 -0.20 9.78 19.35
N GLU A 2 -0.19 9.02 18.25
CA GLU A 2 0.62 9.33 17.07
C GLU A 2 0.38 10.74 16.51
N PRO A 3 1.43 11.44 16.03
CA PRO A 3 2.86 11.11 16.18
C PRO A 3 3.46 11.54 17.52
N THR A 4 3.05 12.70 18.03
CA THR A 4 3.73 13.36 19.17
C THR A 4 2.74 13.87 20.21
N PHE A 5 1.61 13.19 20.38
CA PHE A 5 0.52 13.60 21.28
C PHE A 5 0.45 12.79 22.58
N ALA A 6 1.33 11.81 22.82
CA ALA A 6 1.35 11.12 24.12
C ALA A 6 1.70 12.11 25.25
N ARG A 7 2.59 13.06 24.96
CA ARG A 7 2.98 14.16 25.86
C ARG A 7 1.80 15.04 26.32
N SER A 8 0.70 15.07 25.58
CA SER A 8 -0.53 15.79 25.96
C SER A 8 -1.36 15.04 27.00
N VAL A 9 -1.11 13.74 27.19
CA VAL A 9 -1.83 12.88 28.12
C VAL A 9 -1.00 12.67 29.40
N PHE A 10 0.31 12.44 29.27
CA PHE A 10 1.22 12.28 30.40
C PHE A 10 2.64 12.77 30.05
N PRO A 11 3.43 13.29 31.00
CA PRO A 11 4.81 13.68 30.73
C PRO A 11 5.68 12.46 30.34
N CYS A 12 6.31 12.52 29.17
CA CYS A 12 7.15 11.44 28.66
C CYS A 12 8.20 11.93 27.66
N PHE A 13 9.17 11.07 27.36
CA PHE A 13 10.08 11.24 26.23
C PHE A 13 9.38 10.74 24.96
N ASP A 14 8.66 11.64 24.30
CA ASP A 14 7.67 11.29 23.28
C ASP A 14 8.27 11.23 21.87
N GLU A 15 9.19 10.28 21.70
CA GLU A 15 9.92 9.98 20.47
C GLU A 15 9.91 8.45 20.23
N PRO A 16 9.73 7.97 18.99
CA PRO A 16 9.52 6.54 18.71
C PRO A 16 10.71 5.65 19.09
N ALA A 17 11.95 6.16 19.03
CA ALA A 17 13.16 5.46 19.48
C ALA A 17 13.19 5.17 20.98
N LEU A 18 12.50 5.98 21.79
CA LEU A 18 12.61 5.95 23.24
C LEU A 18 11.58 4.98 23.84
N LYS A 19 11.65 3.72 23.40
CA LYS A 19 10.75 2.66 23.87
C LYS A 19 10.91 2.40 25.36
N ALA A 20 9.78 2.22 26.04
CA ALA A 20 9.71 1.88 27.46
C ALA A 20 8.61 0.84 27.72
N THR A 21 8.59 0.30 28.94
CA THR A 21 7.46 -0.48 29.44
C THR A 21 6.48 0.44 30.15
N PHE A 22 5.18 0.19 30.01
CA PHE A 22 4.12 0.99 30.63
C PHE A 22 3.30 0.16 31.62
N ASN A 23 3.15 0.69 32.83
CA ASN A 23 2.25 0.15 33.85
C ASN A 23 1.02 1.05 33.94
N VAL A 24 -0.08 0.60 33.34
CA VAL A 24 -1.29 1.40 33.25
C VAL A 24 -2.26 1.06 34.39
N THR A 25 -2.79 2.10 35.03
CA THR A 25 -3.93 2.00 35.95
C THR A 25 -4.92 3.10 35.62
N ILE A 26 -6.19 2.73 35.46
CA ILE A 26 -7.28 3.64 35.11
C ILE A 26 -8.29 3.66 36.26
N ILE A 27 -8.60 4.85 36.76
CA ILE A 27 -9.66 5.08 37.75
C ILE A 27 -10.90 5.56 36.99
N HIS A 28 -12.01 4.85 37.10
CA HIS A 28 -13.21 5.13 36.33
C HIS A 28 -14.49 4.84 37.13
N ASP A 29 -15.62 5.35 36.63
CA ASP A 29 -16.93 5.05 37.19
C ASP A 29 -17.21 3.53 37.13
N PRO A 30 -17.78 2.92 38.18
CA PRO A 30 -18.07 1.49 38.20
C PRO A 30 -19.02 0.98 37.10
N SER A 31 -19.82 1.86 36.48
CA SER A 31 -20.71 1.49 35.38
C SER A 31 -20.00 1.38 34.02
N TYR A 32 -18.75 1.84 33.92
CA TYR A 32 -17.96 1.81 32.68
C TYR A 32 -16.90 0.70 32.73
N VAL A 33 -16.43 0.29 31.56
CA VAL A 33 -15.25 -0.57 31.41
C VAL A 33 -14.02 0.27 31.05
N ALA A 34 -12.86 -0.17 31.52
CA ALA A 34 -11.57 0.41 31.16
C ALA A 34 -10.78 -0.60 30.31
N LEU A 35 -10.22 -0.13 29.19
CA LEU A 35 -9.37 -0.90 28.28
C LEU A 35 -8.01 -0.21 28.14
N SER A 36 -6.98 -1.02 27.90
CA SER A 36 -5.64 -0.55 27.54
C SER A 36 -4.91 -1.62 26.73
N ASN A 37 -3.65 -1.39 26.36
CA ASN A 37 -2.81 -2.28 25.54
C ASN A 37 -2.76 -3.73 26.05
N MET A 38 -2.67 -3.91 27.37
CA MET A 38 -2.45 -5.20 28.02
C MET A 38 -3.71 -5.72 28.71
N PRO A 39 -3.81 -7.03 29.02
CA PRO A 39 -4.95 -7.58 29.76
C PRO A 39 -5.02 -7.02 31.18
N LYS A 40 -6.26 -6.93 31.69
CA LYS A 40 -6.57 -6.54 33.06
C LYS A 40 -5.90 -7.50 34.05
N LEU A 41 -5.06 -6.97 34.93
CA LEU A 41 -4.42 -7.71 36.01
C LEU A 41 -5.35 -7.83 37.23
N GLY A 42 -6.11 -6.78 37.53
CA GLY A 42 -7.02 -6.78 38.67
C GLY A 42 -7.85 -5.51 38.78
N GLN A 43 -8.81 -5.53 39.71
CA GLN A 43 -9.65 -4.38 40.06
C GLN A 43 -9.69 -4.21 41.57
N SER A 44 -9.76 -2.94 42.00
CA SER A 44 -10.01 -2.57 43.39
C SER A 44 -10.96 -1.38 43.45
N VAL A 45 -11.49 -1.10 44.65
CA VAL A 45 -12.37 0.05 44.87
C VAL A 45 -11.60 1.14 45.60
N ARG A 46 -11.68 2.36 45.09
CA ARG A 46 -11.21 3.58 45.76
C ARG A 46 -12.41 4.45 46.08
N ARG A 47 -12.48 5.00 47.29
CA ARG A 47 -13.47 6.04 47.62
C ARG A 47 -12.84 7.41 47.50
N ASP A 48 -13.58 8.35 46.92
CA ASP A 48 -13.19 9.77 46.92
C ASP A 48 -13.52 10.43 48.27
N VAL A 49 -13.20 11.73 48.37
CA VAL A 49 -13.44 12.53 49.59
C VAL A 49 -14.92 12.63 49.97
N ASN A 50 -15.83 12.42 49.02
CA ASN A 50 -17.29 12.44 49.22
C ASN A 50 -17.86 11.05 49.50
N GLY A 51 -17.02 10.01 49.53
CA GLY A 51 -17.42 8.62 49.76
C GLY A 51 -17.88 7.87 48.50
N SER A 52 -17.88 8.51 47.33
CA SER A 52 -18.27 7.88 46.06
C SER A 52 -17.27 6.78 45.71
N ALA A 53 -17.77 5.63 45.30
CA ALA A 53 -16.94 4.49 44.93
C ALA A 53 -16.50 4.59 43.47
N TRP A 54 -15.19 4.47 43.24
CA TRP A 54 -14.54 4.43 41.94
C TRP A 54 -13.89 3.06 41.75
N THR A 55 -13.93 2.55 40.53
CA THR A 55 -13.20 1.33 40.17
C THR A 55 -11.80 1.69 39.72
N VAL A 56 -10.81 1.03 40.29
CA VAL A 56 -9.40 1.14 39.90
C VAL A 56 -9.04 -0.13 39.16
N THR A 57 -8.87 -0.02 37.85
CA THR A 57 -8.49 -1.14 36.97
C THR A 57 -7.00 -1.04 36.66
N THR A 58 -6.24 -2.09 37.02
CA THR A 58 -4.80 -2.18 36.75
C THR A 58 -4.55 -3.21 35.65
N PHE A 59 -3.65 -2.89 34.72
CA PHE A 59 -3.29 -3.74 33.59
C PHE A 59 -1.90 -4.34 33.76
N SER A 60 -1.62 -5.43 33.04
CA SER A 60 -0.28 -6.02 33.00
C SER A 60 0.71 -5.06 32.34
N THR A 61 1.98 -5.15 32.70
CA THR A 61 3.06 -4.34 32.10
C THR A 61 3.19 -4.63 30.60
N THR A 62 3.29 -3.59 29.77
CA THR A 62 3.55 -3.74 28.33
C THR A 62 4.96 -4.27 28.07
N PRO A 63 5.23 -4.88 26.90
CA PRO A 63 6.59 -4.95 26.37
C PRO A 63 7.20 -3.56 26.16
N HIS A 64 8.49 -3.52 25.81
CA HIS A 64 9.11 -2.29 25.33
C HIS A 64 8.42 -1.82 24.06
N MET A 65 7.79 -0.66 24.12
CA MET A 65 7.03 -0.06 23.03
C MET A 65 7.18 1.47 23.04
N PRO A 66 6.97 2.14 21.89
CA PRO A 66 6.99 3.60 21.82
C PRO A 66 5.75 4.22 22.49
N THR A 67 5.89 5.47 22.94
CA THR A 67 4.81 6.23 23.60
C THR A 67 3.58 6.41 22.73
N TYR A 68 3.75 6.59 21.42
CA TYR A 68 2.66 6.85 20.47
C TYR A 68 1.64 5.70 20.37
N LEU A 69 2.01 4.50 20.81
CA LEU A 69 1.17 3.30 20.80
C LEU A 69 0.43 3.05 22.12
N VAL A 70 0.69 3.82 23.18
CA VAL A 70 -0.08 3.72 24.42
C VAL A 70 -1.53 4.07 24.13
N ALA A 71 -2.45 3.22 24.59
CA ALA A 71 -3.89 3.41 24.40
C ALA A 71 -4.66 3.16 25.70
N LEU A 72 -5.68 4.00 25.90
CA LEU A 72 -6.55 4.02 27.06
C LEU A 72 -7.96 4.29 26.57
N ALA A 73 -8.94 3.49 27.00
CA ALA A 73 -10.35 3.77 26.72
C ALA A 73 -11.19 3.52 27.98
N VAL A 74 -12.16 4.40 28.22
CA VAL A 74 -13.20 4.24 29.26
C VAL A 74 -14.55 4.41 28.58
N CYS A 75 -15.35 3.36 28.53
CA CYS A 75 -16.59 3.33 27.74
C CYS A 75 -17.68 2.46 28.38
N ASP A 76 -18.91 2.59 27.90
CA ASP A 76 -20.04 1.70 28.25
C ASP A 76 -20.34 0.73 27.10
N TYR A 77 -19.32 0.01 26.65
CA TYR A 77 -19.39 -0.88 25.49
C TYR A 77 -19.56 -2.35 25.90
N ALA A 78 -20.10 -3.13 24.97
CA ALA A 78 -20.06 -4.59 25.03
C ALA A 78 -19.04 -5.10 24.00
N TYR A 79 -18.80 -6.40 23.99
CA TYR A 79 -17.94 -7.03 23.00
C TYR A 79 -18.47 -8.38 22.54
N VAL A 80 -17.99 -8.81 21.38
CA VAL A 80 -17.95 -10.21 20.94
C VAL A 80 -16.51 -10.67 20.95
N ASP A 81 -16.28 -11.94 21.25
CA ASP A 81 -14.93 -12.50 21.38
C ASP A 81 -14.76 -13.85 20.68
N ARG A 82 -13.49 -14.17 20.42
CA ARG A 82 -13.03 -15.51 20.05
C ARG A 82 -11.60 -15.70 20.55
N THR A 83 -11.17 -16.95 20.57
CA THR A 83 -9.76 -17.29 20.78
C THR A 83 -9.17 -17.83 19.48
N GLU A 84 -7.99 -17.35 19.11
CA GLU A 84 -7.22 -17.86 17.97
C GLU A 84 -5.79 -18.14 18.45
N ARG A 85 -5.27 -19.35 18.21
CA ARG A 85 -3.91 -19.77 18.63
C ARG A 85 -3.58 -19.46 20.11
N GLY A 86 -4.57 -19.55 20.99
CA GLY A 86 -4.41 -19.27 22.42
C GLY A 86 -4.34 -17.78 22.79
N LYS A 87 -4.63 -16.88 21.84
CA LYS A 87 -4.73 -15.44 22.05
C LYS A 87 -6.20 -15.01 22.02
N GLU A 88 -6.58 -14.16 22.95
CA GLU A 88 -7.95 -13.64 23.02
C GLU A 88 -8.13 -12.48 22.04
N ILE A 89 -9.21 -12.49 21.27
CA ILE A 89 -9.58 -11.44 20.32
C ILE A 89 -10.95 -10.93 20.70
N ARG A 90 -11.10 -9.62 20.92
CA ARG A 90 -12.40 -9.00 21.23
C ARG A 90 -12.65 -7.79 20.35
N ILE A 91 -13.89 -7.68 19.84
CA ILE A 91 -14.37 -6.48 19.15
C ILE A 91 -15.34 -5.74 20.07
N TRP A 92 -14.96 -4.54 20.50
CA TRP A 92 -15.72 -3.67 21.40
C TRP A 92 -16.50 -2.64 20.61
N ALA A 93 -17.79 -2.51 20.90
CA ALA A 93 -18.66 -1.51 20.27
C ALA A 93 -19.85 -1.16 21.18
N ARG A 94 -20.66 -0.20 20.72
CA ARG A 94 -21.94 0.14 21.36
C ARG A 94 -22.79 -1.12 21.54
N LYS A 95 -23.46 -1.22 22.69
CA LYS A 95 -24.22 -2.42 23.11
C LYS A 95 -25.26 -2.87 22.09
N ASP A 96 -25.94 -1.93 21.44
CA ASP A 96 -26.91 -2.18 20.38
C ASP A 96 -26.25 -2.76 19.12
N ALA A 97 -25.09 -2.24 18.71
CA ALA A 97 -24.35 -2.75 17.57
C ALA A 97 -23.88 -4.20 17.79
N ILE A 98 -23.37 -4.49 18.99
CA ILE A 98 -23.01 -5.86 19.39
C ILE A 98 -24.23 -6.79 19.38
N LYS A 99 -25.34 -6.36 20.00
CA LYS A 99 -26.58 -7.14 20.04
C LYS A 99 -27.13 -7.45 18.64
N ASN A 100 -26.92 -6.55 17.68
CA ASN A 100 -27.37 -6.71 16.29
C ASN A 100 -26.39 -7.51 15.42
N GLY A 101 -25.28 -8.02 15.97
CA GLY A 101 -24.28 -8.82 15.23
C GLY A 101 -23.36 -7.99 14.34
N ASN A 102 -23.29 -6.67 14.54
CA ASN A 102 -22.56 -5.79 13.61
C ASN A 102 -21.04 -5.99 13.62
N ALA A 103 -20.51 -6.60 14.68
CA ALA A 103 -19.08 -6.85 14.86
C ALA A 103 -18.65 -8.24 14.38
N ASP A 104 -19.59 -9.11 13.99
CA ASP A 104 -19.33 -10.52 13.73
C ASP A 104 -18.39 -10.71 12.53
N PHE A 105 -18.57 -9.89 11.48
CA PHE A 105 -17.70 -9.95 10.31
C PHE A 105 -16.24 -9.64 10.66
N ALA A 106 -16.00 -8.53 11.37
CA ALA A 106 -14.67 -8.14 11.83
C ALA A 106 -14.04 -9.25 12.69
N LEU A 107 -14.77 -9.74 13.71
CA LEU A 107 -14.30 -10.82 14.59
C LEU A 107 -13.93 -12.09 13.80
N ASN A 108 -14.72 -12.43 12.78
CA ASN A 108 -14.52 -13.63 11.99
C ASN A 108 -13.23 -13.61 11.15
N ILE A 109 -12.82 -12.43 10.67
CA ILE A 109 -11.61 -12.29 9.84
C ILE A 109 -10.35 -11.94 10.65
N THR A 110 -10.47 -11.29 11.81
CA THR A 110 -9.29 -10.88 12.61
C THR A 110 -8.37 -12.05 12.96
N GLY A 111 -8.90 -13.15 13.51
CA GLY A 111 -8.10 -14.32 13.89
C GLY A 111 -7.32 -14.95 12.72
N PRO A 112 -8.00 -15.25 11.60
CA PRO A 112 -7.32 -15.70 10.38
C PRO A 112 -6.22 -14.76 9.88
N ILE A 113 -6.42 -13.44 9.92
CA ILE A 113 -5.39 -12.46 9.50
C ILE A 113 -4.14 -12.55 10.38
N TYR A 114 -4.30 -12.58 11.71
CA TYR A 114 -3.18 -12.80 12.63
C TYR A 114 -2.46 -14.11 12.34
N SER A 115 -3.21 -15.21 12.16
CA SER A 115 -2.63 -16.53 11.87
C SER A 115 -1.80 -16.53 10.59
N PHE A 116 -2.30 -15.88 9.54
CA PHE A 116 -1.60 -15.74 8.27
C PHE A 116 -0.28 -14.97 8.43
N LEU A 117 -0.29 -13.81 9.11
CA LEU A 117 0.91 -13.00 9.29
C LEU A 117 1.93 -13.67 10.24
N GLU A 118 1.47 -14.38 11.27
CA GLU A 118 2.33 -15.21 12.12
C GLU A 118 3.06 -16.28 11.31
N ASP A 119 2.35 -16.98 10.41
CA ASP A 119 2.95 -18.01 9.55
C ASP A 119 3.89 -17.40 8.50
N LEU A 120 3.45 -16.28 7.90
CA LEU A 120 4.19 -15.56 6.88
C LEU A 120 5.53 -15.07 7.42
N PHE A 121 5.56 -14.47 8.62
CA PHE A 121 6.79 -13.96 9.25
C PHE A 121 7.47 -14.97 10.17
N ASN A 122 6.82 -16.10 10.48
CA ASN A 122 7.30 -17.07 11.46
C ASN A 122 7.68 -16.40 12.80
N ILE A 123 6.85 -15.46 13.22
CA ILE A 123 6.99 -14.69 14.47
C ILE A 123 5.58 -14.59 15.06
N SER A 124 5.37 -15.20 16.22
CA SER A 124 4.08 -15.15 16.91
C SER A 124 3.73 -13.73 17.37
N TYR A 125 2.43 -13.42 17.39
CA TYR A 125 1.94 -12.19 18.00
C TYR A 125 2.28 -12.17 19.50
N PRO A 126 3.01 -11.14 19.98
CA PRO A 126 3.64 -11.23 21.29
C PRO A 126 2.68 -11.01 22.46
N LEU A 127 1.56 -10.30 22.26
CA LEU A 127 0.63 -9.99 23.34
C LEU A 127 -0.34 -11.15 23.59
N PRO A 128 -0.87 -11.33 24.81
CA PRO A 128 -1.82 -12.41 25.13
C PRO A 128 -3.23 -12.16 24.60
N LYS A 129 -3.54 -10.92 24.22
CA LYS A 129 -4.84 -10.50 23.69
C LYS A 129 -4.70 -9.40 22.66
N THR A 130 -5.72 -9.22 21.85
CA THR A 130 -5.94 -8.03 21.04
C THR A 130 -7.40 -7.59 21.19
N ASP A 131 -7.60 -6.34 21.58
CA ASP A 131 -8.90 -5.69 21.58
C ASP A 131 -8.98 -4.76 20.36
N ILE A 132 -10.12 -4.69 19.69
CA ILE A 132 -10.40 -3.72 18.63
C ILE A 132 -11.66 -2.96 19.03
N ILE A 133 -11.60 -1.64 19.11
CA ILE A 133 -12.73 -0.80 19.54
C ILE A 133 -13.24 0.09 18.41
N ALA A 134 -14.54 0.03 18.14
CA ALA A 134 -15.24 0.91 17.19
C ALA A 134 -15.77 2.17 17.89
N LEU A 135 -15.22 3.33 17.56
CA LEU A 135 -15.65 4.64 18.07
C LEU A 135 -16.67 5.29 17.12
N PRO A 136 -17.68 6.04 17.62
CA PRO A 136 -18.73 6.60 16.76
C PRO A 136 -18.22 7.66 15.78
N THR A 137 -17.12 8.31 16.13
CA THR A 137 -16.40 9.25 15.25
C THR A 137 -14.92 9.16 15.63
N PHE A 138 -14.08 8.88 14.64
CA PHE A 138 -12.64 8.88 14.81
C PHE A 138 -11.96 9.47 13.56
N ASP A 139 -11.42 10.67 13.69
CA ASP A 139 -10.90 11.47 12.56
C ASP A 139 -9.77 10.77 11.78
N ASN A 140 -9.05 9.84 12.42
CA ASN A 140 -7.92 9.13 11.81
C ASN A 140 -8.31 7.80 11.13
N SER A 141 -9.60 7.47 11.00
CA SER A 141 -10.09 6.19 10.45
C SER A 141 -9.75 4.96 11.30
N ALA A 142 -8.47 4.67 11.54
CA ALA A 142 -7.99 3.60 12.41
C ALA A 142 -6.63 3.95 13.05
N MET A 143 -6.21 3.18 14.05
CA MET A 143 -4.92 3.33 14.74
C MET A 143 -4.47 2.00 15.36
N GLU A 144 -3.19 1.65 15.20
CA GLU A 144 -2.66 0.31 15.42
C GLU A 144 -2.28 -0.02 16.86
N ASN A 145 -2.73 0.77 17.84
CA ASN A 145 -2.19 0.78 19.19
C ASN A 145 -2.04 -0.65 19.74
N TRP A 146 -0.85 -0.99 20.24
CA TRP A 146 -0.46 -2.39 20.43
C TRP A 146 -1.38 -3.12 21.41
N GLY A 147 -2.22 -4.03 20.90
CA GLY A 147 -3.20 -4.79 21.68
C GLY A 147 -4.52 -4.09 21.97
N LEU A 148 -4.72 -2.83 21.57
CA LEU A 148 -6.01 -2.11 21.62
C LEU A 148 -6.17 -1.25 20.37
N LEU A 149 -6.46 -1.87 19.23
CA LEU A 149 -6.63 -1.16 17.96
C LEU A 149 -7.91 -0.31 18.02
N ILE A 150 -7.88 0.88 17.45
CA ILE A 150 -8.99 1.84 17.46
C ILE A 150 -9.47 2.05 16.03
N PHE A 151 -10.78 2.03 15.81
CA PHE A 151 -11.40 2.20 14.50
C PHE A 151 -12.56 3.18 14.58
N ASP A 152 -12.81 3.92 13.51
CA ASP A 152 -14.10 4.52 13.26
C ASP A 152 -15.15 3.41 13.03
N GLU A 153 -16.33 3.57 13.63
CA GLU A 153 -17.40 2.58 13.59
C GLU A 153 -17.80 2.19 12.15
N SER A 154 -17.75 3.15 11.22
CA SER A 154 -18.11 2.91 9.81
C SER A 154 -17.14 1.97 9.08
N LEU A 155 -15.92 1.84 9.59
CA LEU A 155 -14.81 1.07 9.01
C LEU A 155 -14.57 -0.27 9.73
N LEU A 156 -15.36 -0.59 10.75
CA LEU A 156 -15.29 -1.86 11.47
C LEU A 156 -16.63 -2.61 11.51
N LEU A 157 -17.75 -1.89 11.61
CA LEU A 157 -19.06 -2.48 11.86
C LEU A 157 -19.91 -2.61 10.60
N MET A 158 -20.57 -3.76 10.46
CA MET A 158 -21.41 -4.09 9.31
C MET A 158 -22.61 -4.94 9.74
N GLN A 159 -23.80 -4.53 9.31
CA GLN A 159 -25.03 -5.28 9.62
C GLN A 159 -24.96 -6.69 9.02
N PRO A 160 -25.45 -7.74 9.70
CA PRO A 160 -25.34 -9.12 9.19
C PRO A 160 -26.01 -9.37 7.84
N ASN A 161 -27.04 -8.60 7.49
CA ASN A 161 -27.75 -8.67 6.21
C ASN A 161 -27.10 -7.83 5.11
N ASP A 162 -26.02 -7.10 5.40
CA ASP A 162 -25.29 -6.29 4.45
C ASP A 162 -24.53 -7.20 3.45
N GLN A 163 -24.95 -7.12 2.18
CA GLN A 163 -24.34 -7.85 1.08
C GLN A 163 -23.38 -6.97 0.27
N VAL A 164 -23.12 -5.73 0.68
CA VAL A 164 -22.26 -4.80 -0.06
C VAL A 164 -20.81 -5.29 -0.01
N THR A 165 -20.33 -5.78 -1.15
CA THR A 165 -18.98 -6.31 -1.32
C THR A 165 -17.91 -5.27 -1.02
N ASP A 166 -18.12 -4.02 -1.44
CA ASP A 166 -17.15 -2.93 -1.26
C ASP A 166 -16.91 -2.63 0.22
N LYS A 167 -17.97 -2.63 1.04
CA LYS A 167 -17.84 -2.43 2.48
C LYS A 167 -17.05 -3.56 3.14
N LYS A 168 -17.30 -4.82 2.76
CA LYS A 168 -16.51 -5.97 3.22
C LYS A 168 -15.04 -5.83 2.83
N ALA A 169 -14.77 -5.36 1.61
CA ALA A 169 -13.40 -5.13 1.13
C ALA A 169 -12.69 -4.04 1.93
N VAL A 170 -13.36 -2.90 2.18
CA VAL A 170 -12.82 -1.80 2.99
C VAL A 170 -12.50 -2.26 4.42
N ILE A 171 -13.46 -2.89 5.10
CA ILE A 171 -13.23 -3.41 6.46
C ILE A 171 -12.08 -4.41 6.48
N SER A 172 -12.00 -5.30 5.48
CA SER A 172 -10.91 -6.27 5.37
C SER A 172 -9.56 -5.62 5.12
N SER A 173 -9.49 -4.56 4.30
CA SER A 173 -8.25 -3.83 4.02
C SER A 173 -7.72 -3.17 5.27
N ILE A 174 -8.54 -2.36 5.94
CA ILE A 174 -8.11 -1.58 7.10
C ILE A 174 -7.76 -2.51 8.27
N LEU A 175 -8.55 -3.55 8.53
CA LEU A 175 -8.16 -4.56 9.53
C LEU A 175 -6.83 -5.23 9.20
N SER A 176 -6.59 -5.55 7.93
CA SER A 176 -5.32 -6.15 7.51
C SER A 176 -4.14 -5.18 7.68
N HIS A 177 -4.37 -3.89 7.42
CA HIS A 177 -3.40 -2.81 7.61
C HIS A 177 -2.98 -2.68 9.08
N GLU A 178 -3.96 -2.47 9.99
CA GLU A 178 -3.71 -2.31 11.41
C GLU A 178 -3.11 -3.56 12.08
N ILE A 179 -3.47 -4.76 11.59
CA ILE A 179 -2.88 -6.00 12.07
C ILE A 179 -1.45 -6.16 11.51
N GLY A 180 -1.18 -5.71 10.28
CA GLY A 180 0.17 -5.64 9.73
C GLY A 180 1.12 -4.83 10.60
N HIS A 181 0.63 -3.74 11.18
CA HIS A 181 1.42 -2.90 12.08
C HIS A 181 1.87 -3.58 13.38
N GLN A 182 1.21 -4.67 13.77
CA GLN A 182 1.62 -5.43 14.95
C GLN A 182 3.06 -6.00 14.80
N TRP A 183 3.54 -6.16 13.55
CA TRP A 183 4.95 -6.43 13.23
C TRP A 183 5.69 -5.18 12.75
N PHE A 184 5.12 -4.43 11.80
CA PHE A 184 5.73 -3.22 11.20
C PHE A 184 5.21 -1.94 11.84
N GLY A 185 5.92 -1.40 12.82
CA GLY A 185 5.48 -0.24 13.61
C GLY A 185 5.53 -0.55 15.09
N ASN A 186 4.89 -1.64 15.52
CA ASN A 186 4.81 -2.01 16.94
C ASN A 186 6.02 -2.82 17.39
N LEU A 187 6.18 -4.04 16.86
CA LEU A 187 7.29 -4.92 17.21
C LEU A 187 8.63 -4.32 16.79
N VAL A 188 8.72 -3.87 15.54
CA VAL A 188 9.87 -3.10 15.02
C VAL A 188 9.37 -1.72 14.63
N THR A 189 9.89 -0.68 15.28
CA THR A 189 9.48 0.72 15.05
C THR A 189 10.56 1.42 14.25
N MET A 190 10.23 2.39 13.40
CA MET A 190 11.24 3.26 12.81
C MET A 190 12.04 3.98 13.92
N ASN A 191 13.30 4.31 13.66
CA ASN A 191 14.11 5.08 14.62
C ASN A 191 13.56 6.50 14.78
N TRP A 192 13.18 7.14 13.67
CA TRP A 192 12.54 8.46 13.66
C TRP A 192 11.53 8.56 12.52
N TRP A 193 10.65 9.57 12.60
CA TRP A 193 9.53 9.75 11.68
C TRP A 193 9.92 9.95 10.21
N ASN A 194 11.16 10.36 9.93
CA ASN A 194 11.66 10.50 8.56
C ASN A 194 11.60 9.20 7.74
N ASP A 195 11.57 8.05 8.42
CA ASP A 195 11.42 6.70 7.85
C ASP A 195 10.05 6.08 8.17
N VAL A 196 9.00 6.88 8.40
CA VAL A 196 7.65 6.38 8.71
C VAL A 196 7.11 5.41 7.64
N TRP A 197 7.58 5.52 6.39
CA TRP A 197 7.24 4.60 5.31
C TRP A 197 7.62 3.13 5.61
N LEU A 198 8.59 2.87 6.51
CA LEU A 198 8.93 1.51 6.96
C LEU A 198 7.78 0.81 7.69
N LYS A 199 6.90 1.57 8.34
CA LYS A 199 5.67 1.03 8.93
C LYS A 199 4.54 1.05 7.90
N GLU A 200 4.25 2.21 7.34
CA GLU A 200 3.02 2.44 6.55
C GLU A 200 3.09 1.77 5.19
N GLY A 201 4.22 1.88 4.50
CA GLY A 201 4.41 1.28 3.19
C GLY A 201 4.35 -0.25 3.25
N PHE A 202 4.90 -0.86 4.30
CA PHE A 202 4.83 -2.33 4.47
C PHE A 202 3.44 -2.80 4.92
N ALA A 203 2.76 -2.07 5.81
CA ALA A 203 1.38 -2.37 6.18
C ALA A 203 0.46 -2.29 4.94
N SER A 204 0.55 -1.20 4.17
CA SER A 204 -0.16 -1.03 2.89
C SER A 204 0.20 -2.06 1.82
N TYR A 205 1.42 -2.60 1.83
CA TYR A 205 1.77 -3.70 0.93
C TYR A 205 1.09 -5.02 1.35
N PHE A 206 1.11 -5.34 2.65
CA PHE A 206 0.58 -6.60 3.14
C PHE A 206 -0.95 -6.64 3.20
N GLU A 207 -1.65 -5.50 3.34
CA GLU A 207 -3.12 -5.48 3.41
C GLU A 207 -3.77 -6.17 2.18
N PHE A 208 -3.27 -5.89 0.97
CA PHE A 208 -3.79 -6.52 -0.25
C PHE A 208 -3.31 -7.97 -0.42
N GLY A 209 -2.14 -8.31 0.14
CA GLY A 209 -1.69 -9.70 0.22
C GLY A 209 -2.63 -10.56 1.08
N VAL A 210 -3.06 -10.02 2.21
CA VAL A 210 -4.02 -10.65 3.13
C VAL A 210 -5.39 -10.75 2.48
N ILE A 211 -5.91 -9.68 1.87
CA ILE A 211 -7.20 -9.71 1.15
C ILE A 211 -7.18 -10.78 0.06
N ASN A 212 -6.12 -10.84 -0.74
CA ASN A 212 -5.97 -11.82 -1.81
C ASN A 212 -5.86 -13.26 -1.28
N TYR A 213 -5.18 -13.48 -0.15
CA TYR A 213 -5.10 -14.80 0.49
C TYR A 213 -6.48 -15.34 0.87
N PHE A 214 -7.35 -14.50 1.44
CA PHE A 214 -8.72 -14.88 1.80
C PHE A 214 -9.69 -14.87 0.62
N ASN A 215 -9.36 -14.16 -0.47
CA ASN A 215 -10.19 -14.02 -1.65
C ASN A 215 -9.37 -14.27 -2.93
N PRO A 216 -8.89 -15.51 -3.16
CA PRO A 216 -7.93 -15.81 -4.24
C PRO A 216 -8.50 -15.63 -5.65
N LYS A 217 -9.82 -15.49 -5.78
CA LYS A 217 -10.49 -15.16 -7.04
C LYS A 217 -10.22 -13.73 -7.49
N PHE A 218 -9.84 -12.84 -6.57
CA PHE A 218 -9.57 -11.47 -6.92
C PHE A 218 -8.17 -11.30 -7.51
N PRO A 219 -8.04 -10.64 -8.67
CA PRO A 219 -6.76 -10.46 -9.33
C PRO A 219 -5.88 -9.48 -8.55
N ARG A 220 -4.82 -9.99 -7.91
CA ARG A 220 -3.90 -9.24 -7.02
C ARG A 220 -3.34 -7.98 -7.67
N ASN A 221 -2.90 -8.07 -8.94
CA ASN A 221 -2.27 -6.95 -9.64
C ASN A 221 -3.27 -5.83 -9.97
N GLU A 222 -4.49 -6.21 -10.32
CA GLU A 222 -5.57 -5.29 -10.68
C GLU A 222 -6.09 -4.54 -9.44
N ILE A 223 -6.27 -5.24 -8.31
CA ILE A 223 -6.60 -4.61 -7.03
C ILE A 223 -5.49 -3.66 -6.59
N PHE A 224 -4.23 -4.08 -6.67
CA PHE A 224 -3.12 -3.22 -6.27
C PHE A 224 -3.03 -1.99 -7.19
N PHE A 225 -3.29 -2.15 -8.49
CA PHE A 225 -3.33 -1.02 -9.41
C PHE A 225 -4.40 -0.01 -9.01
N SER A 226 -5.65 -0.45 -8.85
CA SER A 226 -6.78 0.45 -8.62
C SER A 226 -6.72 1.17 -7.27
N ASN A 227 -6.22 0.51 -6.22
CA ASN A 227 -6.21 1.07 -4.87
C ASN A 227 -4.92 1.80 -4.51
N ILE A 228 -3.78 1.39 -5.06
CA ILE A 228 -2.45 1.92 -4.66
C ILE A 228 -1.75 2.63 -5.83
N LEU A 229 -1.41 1.88 -6.88
CA LEU A 229 -0.46 2.35 -7.89
C LEU A 229 -1.02 3.50 -8.73
N HIS A 230 -2.27 3.39 -9.18
CA HIS A 230 -2.88 4.39 -10.06
C HIS A 230 -2.94 5.78 -9.40
N ASN A 231 -3.41 5.84 -8.14
CA ASN A 231 -3.55 7.08 -7.40
C ASN A 231 -2.19 7.77 -7.16
N VAL A 232 -1.18 7.01 -6.75
CA VAL A 232 0.13 7.62 -6.49
C VAL A 232 0.85 8.02 -7.78
N LEU A 233 0.71 7.28 -8.89
CA LEU A 233 1.29 7.69 -10.18
C LEU A 233 0.60 8.93 -10.78
N SER A 234 -0.63 9.25 -10.39
CA SER A 234 -1.29 10.50 -10.83
C SER A 234 -0.80 11.73 -10.07
N GLU A 235 -0.32 11.57 -8.84
CA GLU A 235 0.14 12.66 -7.97
C GLU A 235 1.68 12.78 -7.91
N ASP A 236 2.42 11.68 -8.06
CA ASP A 236 3.88 11.62 -7.88
C ASP A 236 4.67 12.06 -9.12
N HIS A 237 4.58 13.32 -9.48
CA HIS A 237 5.33 13.88 -10.61
C HIS A 237 6.48 14.78 -10.15
N ALA A 238 7.48 14.99 -11.00
CA ALA A 238 8.74 15.65 -10.65
C ALA A 238 8.63 17.13 -10.18
N LEU A 239 7.45 17.76 -10.28
CA LEU A 239 7.22 19.14 -9.83
C LEU A 239 6.51 19.24 -8.46
N VAL A 240 5.74 18.21 -8.08
CA VAL A 240 5.00 18.16 -6.81
C VAL A 240 5.11 16.72 -6.30
N SER A 241 6.14 16.47 -5.51
CA SER A 241 6.43 15.16 -4.95
C SER A 241 7.46 15.28 -3.82
N ARG A 242 7.55 14.24 -2.99
CA ARG A 242 8.65 14.05 -2.06
C ARG A 242 9.21 12.63 -2.10
N ALA A 243 10.44 12.50 -1.62
CA ALA A 243 11.05 11.23 -1.28
C ALA A 243 10.28 10.55 -0.12
N VAL A 244 10.29 9.22 -0.05
CA VAL A 244 9.66 8.48 1.07
C VAL A 244 10.53 8.47 2.31
N SER A 245 11.85 8.55 2.15
CA SER A 245 12.81 8.75 3.24
C SER A 245 13.41 10.15 3.11
N LEU A 246 13.25 10.94 4.17
CA LEU A 246 13.72 12.31 4.26
C LEU A 246 14.86 12.44 5.28
N LYS A 247 15.50 13.60 5.29
CA LYS A 247 16.52 13.91 6.29
C LYS A 247 15.86 14.28 7.61
N VAL A 248 16.40 13.78 8.73
CA VAL A 248 15.86 14.04 10.07
C VAL A 248 15.81 15.54 10.37
N GLU A 249 16.79 16.30 9.87
CA GLU A 249 16.89 17.75 10.10
C GLU A 249 15.77 18.57 9.43
N ASN A 250 14.97 17.94 8.55
CA ASN A 250 13.79 18.58 7.95
C ASN A 250 12.61 18.69 8.92
N PHE A 251 12.68 18.09 10.11
CA PHE A 251 11.57 18.03 11.07
C PHE A 251 11.97 18.71 12.38
N THR A 252 11.36 19.87 12.61
CA THR A 252 11.51 20.69 13.82
C THR A 252 10.19 20.84 14.57
N GLU A 253 9.05 20.66 13.89
CA GLU A 253 7.70 20.82 14.45
C GLU A 253 6.81 19.58 14.21
N THR A 254 5.77 19.44 15.03
CA THR A 254 4.79 18.35 14.89
C THR A 254 4.01 18.41 13.57
N SER A 255 3.73 19.60 13.04
CA SER A 255 3.04 19.79 11.75
C SER A 255 3.80 19.12 10.61
N GLU A 256 5.12 19.29 10.56
CA GLU A 256 5.99 18.70 9.53
C GLU A 256 6.02 17.16 9.62
N ILE A 257 5.88 16.61 10.84
CA ILE A 257 5.74 15.15 11.04
C ILE A 257 4.37 14.68 10.57
N ASN A 258 3.30 15.43 10.86
CA ASN A 258 1.94 15.09 10.41
C ASN A 258 1.83 15.07 8.88
N GLU A 259 2.57 15.94 8.18
CA GLU A 259 2.63 15.96 6.71
C GLU A 259 3.22 14.68 6.10
N LEU A 260 3.93 13.85 6.88
CA LEU A 260 4.44 12.57 6.40
C LEU A 260 3.35 11.51 6.28
N PHE A 261 2.19 11.68 6.90
CA PHE A 261 1.06 10.75 6.81
C PHE A 261 0.24 11.05 5.54
N ASP A 262 0.90 10.94 4.39
CA ASP A 262 0.35 11.25 3.08
C ASP A 262 0.48 10.09 2.10
N LEU A 263 -0.06 10.28 0.89
CA LEU A 263 -0.05 9.30 -0.19
C LEU A 263 1.34 8.72 -0.51
N PHE A 264 2.43 9.45 -0.32
CA PHE A 264 3.78 8.94 -0.64
C PHE A 264 4.24 7.91 0.39
N THR A 265 4.01 8.18 1.67
CA THR A 265 4.37 7.23 2.74
C THR A 265 3.64 5.89 2.58
N TYR A 266 2.34 5.92 2.31
CA TYR A 266 1.52 4.72 2.15
C TYR A 266 1.70 4.08 0.76
N ASN A 267 1.31 4.78 -0.30
CA ASN A 267 1.15 4.16 -1.62
C ASN A 267 2.47 4.02 -2.38
N LYS A 268 3.37 5.01 -2.31
CA LYS A 268 4.71 4.87 -2.90
C LYS A 268 5.52 3.85 -2.09
N GLY A 269 5.49 3.92 -0.76
CA GLY A 269 6.08 2.90 0.12
C GLY A 269 5.65 1.47 -0.22
N ALA A 270 4.34 1.22 -0.36
CA ALA A 270 3.81 -0.09 -0.75
C ALA A 270 4.21 -0.51 -2.17
N SER A 271 4.25 0.44 -3.11
CA SER A 271 4.69 0.17 -4.48
C SER A 271 6.17 -0.21 -4.56
N LEU A 272 7.02 0.42 -3.73
CA LEU A 272 8.43 0.07 -3.61
C LEU A 272 8.63 -1.30 -2.96
N ALA A 273 7.86 -1.64 -1.92
CA ALA A 273 7.87 -2.97 -1.33
C ALA A 273 7.44 -4.05 -2.36
N ARG A 274 6.41 -3.77 -3.16
CA ARG A 274 5.96 -4.65 -4.25
C ARG A 274 7.02 -4.83 -5.34
N MET A 275 7.68 -3.76 -5.76
CA MET A 275 8.76 -3.81 -6.74
C MET A 275 9.94 -4.63 -6.21
N LEU A 276 10.35 -4.39 -4.96
CA LEU A 276 11.40 -5.15 -4.27
C LEU A 276 11.07 -6.64 -4.19
N SER A 277 9.83 -6.99 -3.80
CA SER A 277 9.36 -8.37 -3.80
C SER A 277 9.36 -8.99 -5.20
N SER A 278 9.07 -8.21 -6.23
CA SER A 278 9.01 -8.68 -7.62
C SER A 278 10.40 -9.06 -8.14
N PHE A 279 11.39 -8.16 -8.05
CA PHE A 279 12.72 -8.44 -8.61
C PHE A 279 13.57 -9.40 -7.76
N LEU A 280 13.28 -9.52 -6.45
CA LEU A 280 13.95 -10.50 -5.60
C LEU A 280 13.29 -11.87 -5.59
N ASN A 281 12.02 -11.97 -5.97
CA ASN A 281 11.06 -13.03 -5.65
C ASN A 281 10.57 -13.04 -4.19
N GLU A 282 9.35 -13.55 -4.00
CA GLU A 282 8.62 -13.54 -2.72
C GLU A 282 9.34 -14.34 -1.62
N ASN A 283 10.07 -15.43 -1.97
CA ASN A 283 10.79 -16.23 -0.98
C ASN A 283 11.96 -15.44 -0.37
N LEU A 284 12.83 -14.84 -1.19
CA LEU A 284 13.93 -14.03 -0.68
C LEU A 284 13.40 -12.78 0.06
N PHE A 285 12.35 -12.17 -0.46
CA PHE A 285 11.70 -11.02 0.17
C PHE A 285 11.20 -11.34 1.59
N ILE A 286 10.39 -12.39 1.73
CA ILE A 286 9.88 -12.81 3.04
C ILE A 286 11.03 -13.25 3.96
N ARG A 287 12.01 -14.01 3.47
CA ARG A 287 13.19 -14.41 4.27
C ARG A 287 13.94 -13.20 4.84
N ALA A 288 14.12 -12.14 4.05
CA ALA A 288 14.76 -10.91 4.51
C ALA A 288 13.93 -10.22 5.60
N LEU A 289 12.61 -10.12 5.41
CA LEU A 289 11.71 -9.55 6.42
C LEU A 289 11.69 -10.36 7.72
N LYS A 290 11.70 -11.70 7.65
CA LYS A 290 11.85 -12.56 8.85
C LYS A 290 13.14 -12.24 9.61
N SER A 291 14.24 -12.09 8.88
CA SER A 291 15.55 -11.76 9.43
C SER A 291 15.53 -10.39 10.12
N TYR A 292 15.00 -9.37 9.43
CA TYR A 292 14.83 -8.01 9.94
C TYR A 292 13.94 -7.96 11.20
N LEU A 293 12.72 -8.48 11.12
CA LEU A 293 11.76 -8.45 12.22
C LEU A 293 12.30 -9.17 13.47
N LYS A 294 12.99 -10.30 13.28
CA LYS A 294 13.59 -11.05 14.39
C LYS A 294 14.75 -10.30 15.04
N THR A 295 15.60 -9.65 14.26
CA THR A 295 16.76 -8.89 14.78
C THR A 295 16.32 -7.65 15.56
N PHE A 296 15.33 -6.91 15.06
CA PHE A 296 14.90 -5.65 15.65
C PHE A 296 13.66 -5.75 16.54
N SER A 297 13.23 -6.97 16.89
CA SER A 297 12.09 -7.20 17.78
C SER A 297 12.22 -6.42 19.08
N TYR A 298 11.19 -5.62 19.42
CA TYR A 298 11.14 -4.71 20.57
C TYR A 298 12.15 -3.55 20.52
N SER A 299 12.70 -3.27 19.35
CA SER A 299 13.69 -2.22 19.12
C SER A 299 13.27 -1.33 17.94
N ASN A 300 14.20 -0.51 17.49
CA ASN A 300 14.03 0.44 16.41
C ASN A 300 14.97 0.11 15.26
N ALA A 301 14.61 0.56 14.05
CA ALA A 301 15.42 0.37 12.86
C ALA A 301 15.33 1.57 11.92
N GLU A 302 16.38 1.77 11.15
CA GLU A 302 16.45 2.73 10.04
C GLU A 302 16.31 2.00 8.70
N GLN A 303 16.06 2.74 7.63
CA GLN A 303 15.94 2.15 6.29
C GLN A 303 17.18 1.31 5.91
N ASP A 304 18.38 1.78 6.25
CA ASP A 304 19.63 1.07 5.92
C ASP A 304 19.73 -0.28 6.64
N ASP A 305 19.10 -0.43 7.81
CA ASP A 305 19.02 -1.72 8.51
C ASP A 305 18.20 -2.74 7.72
N LEU A 306 17.07 -2.30 7.15
CA LEU A 306 16.26 -3.13 6.27
C LEU A 306 17.10 -3.61 5.07
N TRP A 307 17.80 -2.70 4.40
CA TRP A 307 18.65 -3.03 3.26
C TRP A 307 19.77 -4.01 3.59
N ARG A 308 20.37 -3.93 4.78
CA ARG A 308 21.35 -4.92 5.23
C ARG A 308 20.75 -6.33 5.28
N HIS A 309 19.54 -6.48 5.82
CA HIS A 309 18.87 -7.78 5.89
C HIS A 309 18.49 -8.34 4.53
N PHE A 310 18.06 -7.50 3.60
CA PHE A 310 17.81 -7.90 2.22
C PHE A 310 19.10 -8.31 1.50
N GLN A 311 20.17 -7.52 1.64
CA GLN A 311 21.47 -7.84 1.05
C GLN A 311 22.01 -9.18 1.57
N MET A 312 21.93 -9.43 2.87
CA MET A 312 22.36 -10.71 3.47
C MET A 312 21.67 -11.92 2.84
N VAL A 313 20.36 -11.86 2.58
CA VAL A 313 19.60 -12.97 1.99
C VAL A 313 19.90 -13.13 0.49
N VAL A 314 20.19 -12.04 -0.20
CA VAL A 314 20.68 -12.08 -1.58
C VAL A 314 22.07 -12.71 -1.65
N ASP A 315 22.98 -12.37 -0.74
CA ASP A 315 24.35 -12.90 -0.73
C ASP A 315 24.44 -14.39 -0.31
N ASP A 316 23.43 -14.90 0.41
CA ASP A 316 23.30 -16.31 0.81
C ASP A 316 22.92 -17.26 -0.35
N GLN A 317 22.75 -16.73 -1.57
CA GLN A 317 22.35 -17.51 -2.74
C GLN A 317 23.02 -16.98 -4.02
N ASN A 318 23.13 -17.84 -5.05
CA ASN A 318 23.82 -17.51 -6.31
C ASN A 318 22.90 -17.42 -7.54
N LYS A 319 21.58 -17.39 -7.36
CA LYS A 319 20.56 -17.39 -8.43
C LYS A 319 20.10 -15.98 -8.83
N THR A 320 19.79 -15.14 -7.84
CA THR A 320 19.39 -13.75 -8.06
C THR A 320 20.64 -12.88 -8.05
N LEU A 321 21.00 -12.34 -9.21
CA LEU A 321 22.12 -11.42 -9.39
C LEU A 321 21.57 -10.01 -9.61
N LEU A 322 22.03 -9.07 -8.78
CA LEU A 322 21.63 -7.66 -8.85
C LEU A 322 22.73 -6.82 -9.51
N PRO A 323 22.38 -5.72 -10.22
CA PRO A 323 23.36 -4.85 -10.87
C PRO A 323 24.16 -3.99 -9.86
N ALA A 324 23.64 -3.84 -8.64
CA ALA A 324 24.24 -3.11 -7.54
C ALA A 324 23.72 -3.70 -6.20
N THR A 325 24.22 -3.18 -5.08
CA THR A 325 23.69 -3.58 -3.76
C THR A 325 22.21 -3.21 -3.64
N VAL A 326 21.46 -3.94 -2.81
CA VAL A 326 20.05 -3.63 -2.54
C VAL A 326 19.90 -2.18 -2.10
N LYS A 327 20.80 -1.71 -1.23
CA LYS A 327 20.87 -0.31 -0.80
C LYS A 327 20.98 0.64 -1.99
N SER A 328 21.96 0.44 -2.88
CA SER A 328 22.17 1.34 -4.02
C SER A 328 20.98 1.37 -4.98
N ILE A 329 20.30 0.22 -5.16
CA ILE A 329 19.09 0.14 -5.98
C ILE A 329 17.98 0.93 -5.31
N MET A 330 17.66 0.59 -4.06
CA MET A 330 16.52 1.17 -3.35
C MET A 330 16.72 2.64 -2.97
N ASP A 331 17.94 3.10 -2.72
CA ASP A 331 18.23 4.52 -2.47
C ASP A 331 17.86 5.40 -3.66
N SER A 332 18.02 4.88 -4.89
CA SER A 332 17.56 5.55 -6.11
C SER A 332 16.03 5.66 -6.19
N TRP A 333 15.28 5.01 -5.30
CA TRP A 333 13.82 5.09 -5.24
C TRP A 333 13.32 5.79 -3.98
N THR A 334 14.04 5.67 -2.86
CA THR A 334 13.56 6.15 -1.56
C THR A 334 13.96 7.58 -1.25
N HIS A 335 15.11 8.04 -1.75
CA HIS A 335 15.69 9.35 -1.44
C HIS A 335 15.40 10.43 -2.50
N GLN A 336 14.66 10.09 -3.56
CA GLN A 336 14.29 11.02 -4.62
C GLN A 336 12.78 11.09 -4.85
N SER A 337 12.32 12.27 -5.22
CA SER A 337 10.93 12.53 -5.60
C SER A 337 10.64 11.98 -7.01
N GLY A 338 9.35 11.80 -7.31
CA GLY A 338 8.86 11.34 -8.60
C GLY A 338 9.22 9.90 -8.94
N PHE A 339 9.01 9.56 -10.21
CA PHE A 339 9.32 8.29 -10.84
C PHE A 339 9.69 8.48 -12.32
N PRO A 340 10.33 7.50 -12.98
CA PRO A 340 10.69 7.63 -14.39
C PRO A 340 9.58 7.22 -15.36
N VAL A 341 9.55 7.85 -16.53
CA VAL A 341 9.00 7.24 -17.75
C VAL A 341 10.11 6.46 -18.44
N VAL A 342 9.85 5.18 -18.70
CA VAL A 342 10.76 4.29 -19.43
C VAL A 342 10.29 4.19 -20.88
N THR A 343 11.06 4.75 -21.80
CA THR A 343 10.75 4.77 -23.23
C THR A 343 11.55 3.70 -23.98
N LEU A 344 10.87 2.75 -24.63
CA LEU A 344 11.47 1.78 -25.55
C LEU A 344 11.35 2.23 -27.00
N ASN A 345 12.49 2.38 -27.67
CA ASN A 345 12.53 2.45 -29.12
C ASN A 345 12.63 1.02 -29.69
N VAL A 346 11.52 0.45 -30.16
CA VAL A 346 11.48 -0.95 -30.62
C VAL A 346 12.29 -1.16 -31.91
N SER A 347 12.54 -0.10 -32.68
CA SER A 347 13.34 -0.19 -33.90
C SER A 347 14.82 -0.48 -33.63
N THR A 348 15.34 -0.01 -32.49
CA THR A 348 16.75 -0.13 -32.11
C THR A 348 16.97 -0.97 -30.84
N GLY A 349 15.91 -1.28 -30.09
CA GLY A 349 16.00 -1.91 -28.77
C GLY A 349 16.56 -0.95 -27.71
N THR A 350 16.67 0.34 -28.01
CA THR A 350 17.17 1.33 -27.04
C THR A 350 16.09 1.66 -26.04
N ILE A 351 16.38 1.48 -24.76
CA ILE A 351 15.57 1.99 -23.65
C ILE A 351 16.22 3.26 -23.11
N LYS A 352 15.39 4.24 -22.77
CA LYS A 352 15.76 5.48 -22.06
C LYS A 352 14.84 5.72 -20.87
N GLN A 353 15.35 6.35 -19.83
CA GLN A 353 14.56 6.87 -18.73
C GLN A 353 14.67 8.38 -18.65
N GLU A 354 13.59 9.02 -18.22
CA GLU A 354 13.54 10.42 -17.81
C GLU A 354 12.49 10.58 -16.70
N PRO A 355 12.62 11.56 -15.78
CA PRO A 355 11.56 11.83 -14.80
C PRO A 355 10.22 12.11 -15.49
N PHE A 356 9.12 11.68 -14.85
CA PHE A 356 7.77 12.01 -15.30
C PHE A 356 7.36 13.43 -14.86
N TYR A 357 6.88 14.24 -15.81
CA TYR A 357 6.46 15.62 -15.62
C TYR A 357 5.01 15.81 -16.07
N LEU A 358 4.25 16.61 -15.31
CA LEU A 358 2.96 17.09 -15.81
C LEU A 358 3.16 18.18 -16.85
N GLY A 359 2.40 18.10 -17.96
CA GLY A 359 2.42 19.09 -19.03
C GLY A 359 3.82 19.35 -19.60
N LYS A 360 4.56 18.29 -19.96
CA LYS A 360 5.94 18.38 -20.45
C LYS A 360 6.08 19.46 -21.53
N VAL A 361 6.90 20.48 -21.27
CA VAL A 361 7.19 21.54 -22.24
C VAL A 361 8.37 21.10 -23.11
N LYS A 362 8.15 21.01 -24.43
CA LYS A 362 9.24 20.74 -25.37
C LYS A 362 10.24 21.92 -25.30
N ASN A 363 11.50 21.64 -24.92
CA ASN A 363 12.65 22.56 -24.85
C ASN A 363 12.84 23.40 -23.59
N GLU A 364 12.12 23.15 -22.49
CA GLU A 364 12.56 23.68 -21.19
C GLU A 364 13.52 22.68 -20.54
N THR A 365 14.73 23.15 -20.19
CA THR A 365 15.56 22.51 -19.18
C THR A 365 14.84 22.65 -17.84
N LEU A 366 13.82 21.81 -17.63
CA LEU A 366 13.26 21.56 -16.31
C LEU A 366 14.44 21.17 -15.43
N LEU A 367 14.64 21.92 -14.34
CA LEU A 367 15.74 21.83 -13.38
C LEU A 367 16.28 20.40 -13.35
N THR A 368 17.41 20.18 -14.05
CA THR A 368 17.99 18.86 -14.24
C THR A 368 18.61 18.43 -12.93
N HIS A 369 17.79 17.90 -12.02
CA HIS A 369 18.30 16.87 -11.16
C HIS A 369 18.64 15.70 -12.09
N ASN A 370 19.89 15.24 -12.02
CA ASN A 370 20.41 14.15 -12.84
C ASN A 370 19.87 12.80 -12.29
N ASP A 371 18.56 12.77 -12.04
CA ASP A 371 17.88 11.71 -11.33
C ASP A 371 17.78 10.51 -12.26
N THR A 372 18.53 9.48 -11.90
CA THR A 372 18.51 8.20 -12.59
C THR A 372 18.16 7.14 -11.57
N TRP A 373 17.17 6.34 -11.91
CA TRP A 373 16.75 5.20 -11.12
C TRP A 373 17.49 3.96 -11.62
N ILE A 374 17.76 3.01 -10.71
CA ILE A 374 18.18 1.67 -11.12
C ILE A 374 16.90 0.85 -11.33
N VAL A 375 16.47 0.75 -12.60
CA VAL A 375 15.13 0.24 -12.94
C VAL A 375 15.15 -1.25 -13.28
N PRO A 376 14.42 -2.10 -12.51
CA PRO A 376 14.15 -3.48 -12.91
C PRO A 376 13.08 -3.51 -14.00
N ILE A 377 13.38 -4.11 -15.15
CA ILE A 377 12.46 -4.21 -16.29
C ILE A 377 12.09 -5.67 -16.52
N LEU A 378 10.92 -6.05 -16.01
CA LEU A 378 10.24 -7.28 -16.43
C LEU A 378 9.45 -7.01 -17.70
N TRP A 379 9.48 -7.93 -18.66
CA TRP A 379 8.90 -7.70 -19.97
C TRP A 379 8.46 -9.00 -20.66
N ILE A 380 7.60 -8.83 -21.66
CA ILE A 380 7.11 -9.91 -22.51
C ILE A 380 7.33 -9.55 -23.98
N LYS A 381 7.57 -10.57 -24.81
CA LYS A 381 7.61 -10.46 -26.27
C LYS A 381 6.64 -11.49 -26.84
N ASN A 382 5.65 -11.06 -27.61
CA ASN A 382 4.64 -11.93 -28.23
C ASN A 382 3.96 -12.89 -27.22
N GLY A 383 3.60 -12.38 -26.04
CA GLY A 383 2.97 -13.16 -24.97
C GLY A 383 3.92 -14.08 -24.18
N ILE A 384 5.21 -14.12 -24.52
CA ILE A 384 6.21 -14.95 -23.84
C ILE A 384 7.02 -14.09 -22.88
N THR A 385 7.01 -14.46 -21.59
CA THR A 385 7.83 -13.85 -20.55
C THR A 385 9.32 -14.00 -20.83
N GLN A 386 10.03 -12.89 -20.67
CA GLN A 386 11.47 -12.80 -20.89
C GLN A 386 12.21 -12.63 -19.55
N SER A 387 13.53 -12.76 -19.60
CA SER A 387 14.38 -12.55 -18.41
C SER A 387 14.36 -11.10 -17.96
N LEU A 388 14.38 -10.88 -16.64
CA LEU A 388 14.56 -9.56 -16.03
C LEU A 388 15.83 -8.89 -16.57
N VAL A 389 15.71 -7.63 -16.96
CA VAL A 389 16.87 -6.78 -17.32
C VAL A 389 16.90 -5.52 -16.47
N TRP A 390 18.06 -4.88 -16.40
CA TRP A 390 18.28 -3.68 -15.58
C TRP A 390 18.70 -2.49 -16.43
N LEU A 391 17.99 -1.38 -16.26
CA LEU A 391 18.36 -0.06 -16.75
C LEU A 391 19.03 0.70 -15.59
N ASP A 392 20.34 0.56 -15.51
CA ASP A 392 21.23 1.11 -14.49
C ASP A 392 21.85 2.48 -14.90
N LYS A 393 21.44 2.99 -16.06
CA LYS A 393 21.92 4.25 -16.67
C LYS A 393 20.75 4.98 -17.31
N SER A 394 20.96 6.22 -17.75
CA SER A 394 19.94 6.99 -18.48
C SER A 394 19.49 6.34 -19.79
N SER A 395 20.35 5.53 -20.42
CA SER A 395 20.02 4.77 -21.63
C SER A 395 20.85 3.49 -21.76
N LYS A 396 20.25 2.46 -22.36
CA LYS A 396 20.88 1.16 -22.66
C LYS A 396 20.20 0.49 -23.85
N ILE A 397 20.93 -0.34 -24.58
CA ILE A 397 20.42 -1.08 -25.74
C ILE A 397 20.17 -2.54 -25.34
N PHE A 398 18.99 -3.05 -25.69
CA PHE A 398 18.54 -4.42 -25.51
C PHE A 398 18.13 -5.00 -26.88
N PRO A 399 19.07 -5.58 -27.65
CA PRO A 399 18.81 -6.05 -29.01
C PRO A 399 17.65 -7.05 -29.11
N GLU A 400 17.40 -7.83 -28.07
CA GLU A 400 16.30 -8.79 -27.97
C GLU A 400 14.91 -8.15 -28.00
N MET A 401 14.82 -6.86 -27.64
CA MET A 401 13.59 -6.06 -27.72
C MET A 401 13.36 -5.42 -29.10
N GLN A 402 14.28 -5.63 -30.04
CA GLN A 402 14.11 -5.11 -31.41
C GLN A 402 12.93 -5.80 -32.12
N VAL A 403 12.18 -4.98 -32.84
CA VAL A 403 11.02 -5.37 -33.65
C VAL A 403 11.18 -4.77 -35.04
N SER A 404 10.89 -5.56 -36.07
CA SER A 404 10.88 -5.09 -37.46
C SER A 404 9.51 -4.57 -37.84
N ALA A 405 9.46 -3.58 -38.74
CA ALA A 405 8.21 -3.17 -39.36
C ALA A 405 7.52 -4.34 -40.10
N SER A 406 8.29 -5.30 -40.64
CA SER A 406 7.80 -6.40 -41.47
C SER A 406 7.25 -7.61 -40.71
N ASN A 407 7.54 -7.77 -39.42
CA ASN A 407 7.03 -8.89 -38.62
C ASN A 407 5.82 -8.46 -37.77
N HIS A 408 5.21 -9.38 -37.04
CA HIS A 408 4.07 -9.07 -36.14
C HIS A 408 4.51 -9.05 -34.67
N ASP A 409 5.81 -8.82 -34.42
CA ASP A 409 6.31 -8.86 -33.05
C ASP A 409 5.87 -7.61 -32.29
N TRP A 410 5.64 -7.77 -31.00
CA TRP A 410 5.35 -6.70 -30.06
C TRP A 410 6.01 -6.99 -28.71
N VAL A 411 6.30 -5.91 -27.99
CA VAL A 411 6.98 -5.94 -26.69
C VAL A 411 6.15 -5.12 -25.71
N ILE A 412 5.94 -5.67 -24.51
CA ILE A 412 5.37 -4.95 -23.37
C ILE A 412 6.37 -4.96 -22.22
N LEU A 413 6.67 -3.77 -21.68
CA LEU A 413 7.49 -3.62 -20.49
C LEU A 413 6.64 -3.51 -19.22
N ASN A 414 7.30 -3.64 -18.07
CA ASN A 414 6.70 -3.60 -16.73
C ASN A 414 5.66 -4.72 -16.52
N LEU A 415 6.05 -5.98 -16.77
CA LEU A 415 5.19 -7.15 -16.59
C LEU A 415 4.47 -7.11 -15.22
N ASN A 416 3.15 -7.32 -15.24
CA ASN A 416 2.24 -7.21 -14.09
C ASN A 416 2.18 -5.83 -13.39
N MET A 417 2.75 -4.78 -13.98
CA MET A 417 2.87 -3.45 -13.38
C MET A 417 3.49 -3.47 -11.98
N THR A 418 4.55 -4.27 -11.81
CA THR A 418 5.23 -4.39 -10.51
C THR A 418 6.29 -3.32 -10.28
N GLY A 419 6.80 -2.71 -11.35
CA GLY A 419 7.73 -1.59 -11.30
C GLY A 419 7.00 -0.26 -11.12
N TYR A 420 7.61 0.62 -10.32
CA TYR A 420 7.08 1.95 -10.02
C TYR A 420 7.47 2.97 -11.12
N TYR A 421 7.00 2.74 -12.34
CA TYR A 421 7.30 3.59 -13.49
C TYR A 421 6.25 3.43 -14.60
N ARG A 422 6.14 4.45 -15.46
CA ARG A 422 5.29 4.41 -16.65
C ARG A 422 6.08 3.99 -17.87
N VAL A 423 5.40 3.39 -18.85
CA VAL A 423 6.05 2.89 -20.08
C VAL A 423 5.61 3.69 -21.28
N ASN A 424 6.58 4.11 -22.08
CA ASN A 424 6.36 4.71 -23.39
C ASN A 424 7.04 3.89 -24.49
N TYR A 425 6.54 4.00 -25.71
CA TYR A 425 7.11 3.38 -26.90
C TYR A 425 7.33 4.41 -28.01
N ASP A 426 8.23 4.14 -28.95
CA ASP A 426 8.27 4.86 -30.21
C ASP A 426 7.00 4.58 -31.05
N GLN A 427 6.76 5.40 -32.07
CA GLN A 427 5.54 5.29 -32.91
C GLN A 427 5.36 3.88 -33.50
N LEU A 428 6.46 3.19 -33.84
CA LEU A 428 6.40 1.81 -34.29
C LEU A 428 5.90 0.87 -33.18
N GLY A 429 6.42 0.99 -31.95
CA GLY A 429 6.00 0.17 -30.82
C GLY A 429 4.51 0.34 -30.50
N TRP A 430 4.02 1.58 -30.41
CA TRP A 430 2.59 1.85 -30.22
C TRP A 430 1.73 1.25 -31.35
N LYS A 431 2.17 1.40 -32.60
CA LYS A 431 1.49 0.80 -33.75
C LYS A 431 1.42 -0.73 -33.66
N LYS A 432 2.49 -1.40 -33.22
CA LYS A 432 2.52 -2.86 -33.04
C LYS A 432 1.57 -3.32 -31.95
N LEU A 433 1.50 -2.59 -30.84
CA LEU A 433 0.55 -2.88 -29.76
C LEU A 433 -0.90 -2.71 -30.23
N ASN A 434 -1.21 -1.62 -30.93
CA ASN A 434 -2.55 -1.42 -31.48
C ASN A 434 -2.94 -2.53 -32.47
N GLN A 435 -2.04 -2.91 -33.39
CA GLN A 435 -2.26 -4.01 -34.32
C GLN A 435 -2.53 -5.34 -33.62
N GLN A 436 -1.84 -5.62 -32.51
CA GLN A 436 -2.10 -6.83 -31.72
C GLN A 436 -3.46 -6.75 -31.03
N LEU A 437 -3.81 -5.61 -30.42
CA LEU A 437 -5.09 -5.42 -29.75
C LEU A 437 -6.27 -5.56 -30.73
N GLU A 438 -6.20 -4.98 -31.92
CA GLU A 438 -7.26 -5.14 -32.94
C GLU A 438 -7.36 -6.58 -33.48
N LYS A 439 -6.23 -7.29 -33.56
CA LYS A 439 -6.19 -8.66 -34.11
C LYS A 439 -6.65 -9.71 -33.11
N ASP A 440 -6.13 -9.65 -31.89
CA ASP A 440 -6.40 -10.58 -30.80
C ASP A 440 -6.03 -9.90 -29.46
N PRO A 441 -6.99 -9.20 -28.82
CA PRO A 441 -6.75 -8.54 -27.53
C PRO A 441 -6.33 -9.53 -26.44
N LYS A 442 -6.84 -10.77 -26.49
CA LYS A 442 -6.64 -11.78 -25.44
C LYS A 442 -5.21 -12.33 -25.40
N ALA A 443 -4.40 -12.09 -26.45
CA ALA A 443 -2.97 -12.34 -26.43
C ALA A 443 -2.20 -11.43 -25.46
N ILE A 444 -2.77 -10.27 -25.08
CA ILE A 444 -2.23 -9.36 -24.07
C ILE A 444 -3.03 -9.56 -22.78
N PRO A 445 -2.38 -9.89 -21.65
CA PRO A 445 -3.07 -10.04 -20.36
C PRO A 445 -3.85 -8.79 -19.95
N VAL A 446 -4.96 -8.97 -19.22
CA VAL A 446 -5.89 -7.89 -18.81
C VAL A 446 -5.16 -6.69 -18.20
N ILE A 447 -4.29 -6.92 -17.21
CA ILE A 447 -3.51 -5.87 -16.55
C ILE A 447 -2.63 -5.06 -17.52
N HIS A 448 -2.18 -5.67 -18.62
CA HIS A 448 -1.38 -4.99 -19.63
C HIS A 448 -2.21 -4.25 -20.66
N ARG A 449 -3.42 -4.71 -20.95
CA ARG A 449 -4.38 -3.91 -21.74
C ARG A 449 -4.75 -2.63 -21.01
N LEU A 450 -5.01 -2.75 -19.71
CA LEU A 450 -5.19 -1.62 -18.80
C LEU A 450 -3.96 -0.69 -18.80
N GLN A 451 -2.76 -1.24 -18.60
CA GLN A 451 -1.52 -0.45 -18.56
C GLN A 451 -1.31 0.34 -19.85
N VAL A 452 -1.46 -0.32 -21.01
CA VAL A 452 -1.24 0.28 -22.33
C VAL A 452 -2.18 1.48 -22.55
N ILE A 453 -3.44 1.36 -22.13
CA ILE A 453 -4.42 2.45 -22.20
C ILE A 453 -4.07 3.57 -21.21
N ASP A 454 -3.88 3.24 -19.94
CA ASP A 454 -3.61 4.22 -18.88
C ASP A 454 -2.34 5.03 -19.15
N ASP A 455 -1.25 4.36 -19.53
CA ASP A 455 0.01 5.01 -19.90
C ASP A 455 -0.18 5.87 -21.14
N ALA A 456 -0.82 5.39 -22.21
CA ALA A 456 -0.99 6.17 -23.44
C ALA A 456 -1.78 7.47 -23.22
N PHE A 457 -2.92 7.41 -22.51
CA PHE A 457 -3.71 8.60 -22.21
C PHE A 457 -2.97 9.56 -21.27
N THR A 458 -2.32 9.03 -20.22
CA THR A 458 -1.54 9.87 -19.31
C THR A 458 -0.37 10.55 -20.01
N LEU A 459 0.35 9.81 -20.86
CA LEU A 459 1.48 10.33 -21.65
C LEU A 459 1.01 11.39 -22.65
N SER A 460 -0.15 11.18 -23.29
CA SER A 460 -0.72 12.16 -24.22
C SER A 460 -1.13 13.46 -23.50
N LYS A 461 -1.86 13.35 -22.39
CA LYS A 461 -2.27 14.49 -21.55
C LYS A 461 -1.08 15.34 -21.09
N ASN A 462 0.09 14.73 -20.97
CA ASN A 462 1.32 15.36 -20.51
C ASN A 462 2.35 15.59 -21.62
N ASN A 463 1.94 15.63 -22.89
CA ASN A 463 2.76 16.00 -24.07
C ASN A 463 3.94 15.07 -24.39
N TYR A 464 3.89 13.80 -23.97
CA TYR A 464 4.90 12.79 -24.34
C TYR A 464 4.61 12.13 -25.69
N ILE A 465 3.33 11.96 -26.02
CA ILE A 465 2.86 11.39 -27.29
C ILE A 465 1.67 12.19 -27.83
N GLU A 466 1.40 12.07 -29.13
CA GLU A 466 0.25 12.69 -29.77
C GLU A 466 -1.04 11.94 -29.39
N ILE A 467 -2.15 12.67 -29.22
CA ILE A 467 -3.44 12.13 -28.73
C ILE A 467 -4.03 11.06 -29.64
N GLU A 468 -3.76 11.14 -30.95
CA GLU A 468 -4.15 10.15 -31.94
C GLU A 468 -3.60 8.76 -31.60
N THR A 469 -2.41 8.69 -30.98
CA THR A 469 -1.83 7.40 -30.55
C THR A 469 -2.67 6.76 -29.45
N ALA A 470 -3.15 7.54 -28.49
CA ALA A 470 -4.00 7.05 -27.41
C ALA A 470 -5.41 6.70 -27.91
N LEU A 471 -5.97 7.53 -28.80
CA LEU A 471 -7.28 7.27 -29.41
C LEU A 471 -7.27 6.05 -30.32
N ASP A 472 -6.18 5.80 -31.06
CA ASP A 472 -6.03 4.59 -31.89
C ASP A 472 -6.16 3.32 -31.04
N LEU A 473 -5.59 3.31 -29.83
CA LEU A 473 -5.70 2.17 -28.89
C LEU A 473 -7.13 1.91 -28.39
N THR A 474 -8.09 2.79 -28.65
CA THR A 474 -9.50 2.56 -28.27
C THR A 474 -10.27 1.76 -29.31
N LYS A 475 -9.72 1.54 -30.51
CA LYS A 475 -10.41 0.87 -31.63
C LYS A 475 -10.82 -0.57 -31.34
N TYR A 476 -10.05 -1.28 -30.51
CA TYR A 476 -10.36 -2.67 -30.15
C TYR A 476 -11.44 -2.78 -29.04
N LEU A 477 -11.82 -1.68 -28.38
CA LEU A 477 -12.68 -1.73 -27.18
C LEU A 477 -14.05 -2.36 -27.42
N ALA A 478 -14.54 -2.39 -28.68
CA ALA A 478 -15.76 -3.13 -29.03
C ALA A 478 -15.67 -4.63 -28.64
N GLU A 479 -14.46 -5.20 -28.63
CA GLU A 479 -14.16 -6.58 -28.27
C GLU A 479 -13.68 -6.73 -26.81
N GLU A 480 -13.55 -5.64 -26.04
CA GLU A 480 -13.12 -5.67 -24.63
C GLU A 480 -14.28 -6.03 -23.70
N ASP A 481 -14.08 -7.09 -22.92
CA ASP A 481 -15.05 -7.64 -21.97
C ASP A 481 -14.63 -7.45 -20.49
N GLU A 482 -13.41 -6.97 -20.21
CA GLU A 482 -12.93 -6.77 -18.85
C GLU A 482 -13.24 -5.36 -18.31
N ILE A 483 -13.95 -5.33 -17.18
CA ILE A 483 -14.44 -4.09 -16.56
C ILE A 483 -13.31 -3.13 -16.18
N ILE A 484 -12.15 -3.65 -15.77
CA ILE A 484 -11.05 -2.81 -15.28
C ILE A 484 -10.34 -2.07 -16.42
N VAL A 485 -10.35 -2.63 -17.63
CA VAL A 485 -9.84 -1.95 -18.83
C VAL A 485 -10.78 -0.81 -19.21
N TRP A 486 -12.09 -1.06 -19.18
CA TRP A 486 -13.10 -0.02 -19.37
C TRP A 486 -13.03 1.08 -18.33
N TYR A 487 -12.76 0.75 -17.06
CA TYR A 487 -12.53 1.75 -16.01
C TYR A 487 -11.36 2.68 -16.37
N ALA A 488 -10.21 2.13 -16.81
CA ALA A 488 -9.07 2.93 -17.23
C ALA A 488 -9.40 3.85 -18.43
N VAL A 489 -10.21 3.38 -19.38
CA VAL A 489 -10.71 4.20 -20.50
C VAL A 489 -11.56 5.35 -19.99
N LEU A 490 -12.56 5.06 -19.14
CA LEU A 490 -13.52 6.07 -18.66
C LEU A 490 -12.84 7.15 -17.82
N VAL A 491 -11.93 6.78 -16.93
CA VAL A 491 -11.18 7.74 -16.10
C VAL A 491 -10.35 8.70 -16.94
N ASN A 492 -9.87 8.26 -18.10
CA ASN A 492 -9.05 9.07 -19.00
C ASN A 492 -9.86 9.86 -20.05
N LEU A 493 -11.02 9.35 -20.50
CA LEU A 493 -11.84 9.99 -21.56
C LEU A 493 -12.99 10.85 -21.03
N VAL A 494 -13.49 10.56 -19.83
CA VAL A 494 -14.65 11.25 -19.24
C VAL A 494 -14.16 12.22 -18.17
N THR A 495 -14.67 13.45 -18.18
CA THR A 495 -14.34 14.44 -17.13
C THR A 495 -14.71 13.88 -15.76
N LYS A 496 -13.85 14.09 -14.74
CA LYS A 496 -13.98 13.53 -13.38
C LYS A 496 -15.42 13.60 -12.80
N ASP A 497 -16.15 14.67 -13.11
CA ASP A 497 -17.51 14.91 -12.61
C ASP A 497 -18.55 13.89 -13.10
N LEU A 498 -18.31 13.20 -14.22
CA LEU A 498 -19.22 12.20 -14.78
C LEU A 498 -18.87 10.76 -14.35
N VAL A 499 -17.62 10.50 -13.93
CA VAL A 499 -17.16 9.14 -13.54
C VAL A 499 -17.79 8.67 -12.24
N PHE A 500 -18.05 9.59 -11.30
CA PHE A 500 -18.72 9.27 -10.03
C PHE A 500 -20.16 8.76 -10.21
N ASP A 501 -20.84 9.17 -11.29
CA ASP A 501 -22.19 8.71 -11.61
C ASP A 501 -22.22 7.29 -12.25
N VAL A 502 -21.06 6.76 -12.65
CA VAL A 502 -20.95 5.48 -13.39
C VAL A 502 -20.59 4.28 -12.49
N ASN A 503 -20.57 4.45 -11.17
CA ASN A 503 -20.36 3.35 -10.21
C ASN A 503 -21.53 2.34 -10.13
N SER A 504 -22.55 2.50 -10.97
CA SER A 504 -23.64 1.55 -11.15
C SER A 504 -23.26 0.49 -12.18
N TYR A 505 -23.16 -0.78 -11.75
CA TYR A 505 -22.99 -1.95 -12.62
C TYR A 505 -24.05 -2.01 -13.75
N ASP A 506 -25.22 -1.43 -13.54
CA ASP A 506 -26.35 -1.45 -14.47
C ASP A 506 -26.15 -0.50 -15.68
N MET A 507 -25.21 0.46 -15.60
CA MET A 507 -24.97 1.45 -16.65
C MET A 507 -23.87 1.03 -17.65
N TYR A 508 -23.05 0.04 -17.32
CA TYR A 508 -21.95 -0.43 -18.20
C TYR A 508 -22.43 -1.00 -19.55
N PRO A 509 -23.56 -1.75 -19.65
CA PRO A 509 -24.11 -2.15 -20.94
C PRO A 509 -24.53 -0.96 -21.82
N LEU A 510 -24.90 0.18 -21.22
CA LEU A 510 -25.29 1.40 -21.92
C LEU A 510 -24.06 2.19 -22.41
N LEU A 511 -22.93 2.11 -21.72
CA LEU A 511 -21.66 2.70 -22.18
C LEU A 511 -21.13 2.01 -23.44
N LYS A 512 -21.34 0.70 -23.60
CA LYS A 512 -21.08 -0.01 -24.88
C LYS A 512 -21.81 0.62 -26.07
N VAL A 513 -22.95 1.26 -25.83
CA VAL A 513 -23.71 2.00 -26.85
C VAL A 513 -23.14 3.41 -27.06
N ILE A 514 -22.57 4.04 -26.02
CA ILE A 514 -21.92 5.36 -26.13
C ILE A 514 -20.56 5.27 -26.84
N SER A 515 -19.79 4.19 -26.67
CA SER A 515 -18.60 3.91 -27.48
C SER A 515 -18.92 3.86 -28.98
N PHE A 516 -20.14 3.50 -29.36
CA PHE A 516 -20.62 3.56 -30.74
C PHE A 516 -20.74 5.01 -31.27
N PHE A 517 -20.96 5.99 -30.40
CA PHE A 517 -21.03 7.41 -30.73
C PHE A 517 -19.67 8.12 -30.72
N VAL A 518 -18.76 7.71 -29.82
CA VAL A 518 -17.38 8.24 -29.80
C VAL A 518 -16.58 7.74 -31.03
N MET A 519 -16.89 6.57 -31.57
CA MET A 519 -16.34 6.09 -32.85
C MET A 519 -16.75 6.92 -34.09
N TRP A 520 -17.64 7.91 -33.94
CA TRP A 520 -18.15 8.77 -35.03
C TRP A 520 -17.67 10.24 -34.96
N PHE A 521 -16.78 10.57 -34.02
CA PHE A 521 -16.05 11.85 -33.96
C PHE A 521 -14.55 11.57 -33.96
#